data_AF-A0A5C8KRB9-F1
#
_entry.id   AF-A0A5C8KRB9-F1
#
_cell.length_a   1.000
_cell.length_b   1.000
_cell.length_c   1.000
_cell.angle_alpha   90.00
_cell.angle_beta   90.00
_cell.angle_gamma   90.00
#
_symmetry.space_group_name_H-M   'P 1'
#
loop_
_entity.id
_entity.type
_entity.pdbx_description
1 polymer ?
#
loop_
_entity_poly.entity_id
_entity_poly.type
_entity_poly.pdbx_seq_one_letter_code
_entity_poly.pdbx_strand_id
1 'polypeptide(L)'
;MPPRARGHVGTADLARVPPEQEIEASLVVHDRFYRMIEQVVARQIETFGIAVVIDIHSYNHRRDGAGQAPADPSGNPDIDVGLTELDRVRFRPLAQALMHRLREVPVRGNAPDVRANVRYPDGGHFPKWLHARFGSQVCAITLEYKKMFMDEWSATADIVALEALRAGLLHALDGIREHLK
;
A
#
# COMPACT_ATOMS: atom_id res chain seq x y z
N MET A 1 -39.58 13.41 26.51
CA MET A 1 -38.31 12.82 26.02
C MET A 1 -37.65 13.83 25.08
N PRO A 2 -36.52 14.44 25.44
CA PRO A 2 -35.79 15.29 24.50
C PRO A 2 -34.89 14.44 23.57
N PRO A 3 -34.68 14.86 22.32
CA PRO A 3 -33.92 14.10 21.34
C PRO A 3 -32.42 14.14 21.65
N ARG A 4 -31.74 13.00 21.44
CA ARG A 4 -30.28 12.88 21.60
C ARG A 4 -29.58 13.78 20.58
N ALA A 5 -28.72 14.67 21.08
CA ALA A 5 -27.85 15.51 20.28
C ALA A 5 -26.84 14.67 19.49
N ARG A 6 -26.51 15.17 18.30
CA ARG A 6 -25.62 14.59 17.29
C ARG A 6 -24.27 14.25 17.88
N GLY A 7 -23.76 13.07 17.56
CA GLY A 7 -22.39 12.67 17.85
C GLY A 7 -21.43 13.69 17.26
N HIS A 8 -20.79 14.45 18.13
CA HIS A 8 -19.60 15.22 17.82
C HIS A 8 -18.52 14.18 17.51
N VAL A 9 -18.17 14.00 16.23
CA VAL A 9 -16.92 13.34 15.87
C VAL A 9 -15.85 14.29 16.37
N GLY A 10 -15.29 13.96 17.54
CA GLY A 10 -14.25 14.76 18.15
C GLY A 10 -13.14 14.99 17.16
N THR A 11 -12.72 16.24 17.02
CA THR A 11 -11.39 16.57 16.53
C THR A 11 -10.40 15.81 17.40
N ALA A 12 -9.85 14.70 16.91
CA ALA A 12 -8.71 14.09 17.56
C ALA A 12 -7.64 15.19 17.63
N ASP A 13 -7.31 15.61 18.84
CA ASP A 13 -6.26 16.58 19.09
C ASP A 13 -4.91 15.89 18.84
N LEU A 14 -4.60 15.67 17.57
CA LEU A 14 -3.37 15.05 17.07
C LEU A 14 -2.15 16.00 17.23
N ALA A 15 -2.33 17.17 17.86
CA ALA A 15 -1.28 18.15 18.08
C ALA A 15 -0.52 17.97 19.41
N ARG A 16 -0.90 17.01 20.26
CA ARG A 16 -0.17 16.69 21.50
C ARG A 16 1.03 15.81 21.20
N VAL A 17 2.20 16.21 21.72
CA VAL A 17 3.37 15.32 21.83
C VAL A 17 3.02 14.18 22.81
N PRO A 18 3.12 12.90 22.41
CA PRO A 18 2.86 11.79 23.32
C PRO A 18 3.84 11.80 24.50
N PRO A 19 3.45 11.35 25.70
CA PRO A 19 4.35 11.11 26.81
C PRO A 19 5.53 10.21 26.41
N GLU A 20 6.69 10.44 27.00
CA GLU A 20 7.92 9.69 26.69
C GLU A 20 7.72 8.17 26.80
N GLN A 21 6.97 7.70 27.81
CA GLN A 21 6.63 6.29 27.97
C GLN A 21 5.82 5.70 26.80
N GLU A 22 4.93 6.47 26.20
CA GLU A 22 4.17 6.03 25.01
C GLU A 22 5.10 5.99 23.77
N ILE A 23 6.03 6.94 23.66
CA ILE A 23 7.03 6.95 22.59
C ILE A 23 7.95 5.73 22.72
N GLU A 24 8.49 5.47 23.90
CA GLU A 24 9.34 4.31 24.18
C GLU A 24 8.61 2.99 23.88
N ALA A 25 7.36 2.86 24.31
CA ALA A 25 6.55 1.68 24.01
C ALA A 25 6.33 1.51 22.50
N SER A 26 6.05 2.59 21.76
CA SER A 26 5.92 2.57 20.31
C SER A 26 7.24 2.18 19.62
N LEU A 27 8.38 2.68 20.11
CA LEU A 27 9.71 2.34 19.57
C LEU A 27 10.05 0.86 19.78
N VAL A 28 9.67 0.27 20.92
CA VAL A 28 9.85 -1.18 21.15
C VAL A 28 9.05 -2.00 20.12
N VAL A 29 7.82 -1.59 19.79
CA VAL A 29 7.00 -2.26 18.77
C VAL A 29 7.60 -2.08 17.38
N HIS A 30 8.03 -0.85 17.05
CA HIS A 30 8.73 -0.52 15.82
C HIS A 30 9.96 -1.41 15.62
N ASP A 31 10.85 -1.50 16.62
CA ASP A 31 12.07 -2.30 16.52
C ASP A 31 11.77 -3.79 16.38
N ARG A 32 10.73 -4.28 17.07
CA ARG A 32 10.28 -5.67 16.92
C ARG A 32 9.79 -5.95 15.50
N PHE A 33 9.04 -5.03 14.90
CA PHE A 33 8.59 -5.15 13.51
C PHE A 33 9.78 -5.25 12.56
N TYR A 34 10.73 -4.31 12.62
CA TYR A 34 11.87 -4.31 11.70
C TYR A 34 12.79 -5.52 11.89
N ARG A 35 13.05 -5.96 13.13
CA ARG A 35 13.80 -7.20 13.38
C ARG A 35 13.11 -8.43 12.77
N MET A 36 11.79 -8.52 12.90
CA MET A 36 11.02 -9.62 12.32
C MET A 36 11.08 -9.61 10.79
N ILE A 37 10.87 -8.45 10.16
CA ILE A 37 10.96 -8.33 8.69
C ILE A 37 12.36 -8.69 8.21
N GLU A 38 13.40 -8.18 8.88
CA GLU A 38 14.78 -8.49 8.54
C GLU A 38 15.06 -10.00 8.54
N GLN A 39 14.62 -10.70 9.59
CA GLN A 39 14.78 -12.16 9.69
C GLN A 39 14.04 -12.91 8.59
N VAL A 40 12.80 -12.52 8.29
CA VAL A 40 11.99 -13.17 7.24
C VAL A 40 12.63 -12.95 5.87
N VAL A 41 12.99 -11.71 5.54
CA VAL A 41 13.58 -11.36 4.25
C VAL A 41 14.94 -12.01 4.07
N ALA A 42 15.80 -11.96 5.10
CA ALA A 42 17.11 -12.62 5.06
C ALA A 42 16.97 -14.12 4.78
N ARG A 43 16.01 -14.81 5.42
CA ARG A 43 15.78 -16.23 5.20
C ARG A 43 15.32 -16.56 3.77
N GLN A 44 14.45 -15.71 3.19
CA GLN A 44 14.04 -15.88 1.79
C GLN A 44 15.24 -15.70 0.85
N ILE A 45 16.07 -14.69 1.09
CA ILE A 45 17.29 -14.44 0.30
C ILE A 45 18.29 -15.59 0.45
N GLU A 46 18.51 -16.13 1.66
CA GLU A 46 19.39 -17.29 1.88
C GLU A 46 18.90 -18.54 1.13
N THR A 47 17.58 -18.73 1.05
CA THR A 47 16.98 -19.92 0.43
C THR A 47 16.90 -19.81 -1.09
N PHE A 48 16.54 -18.63 -1.61
CA PHE A 48 16.17 -18.43 -3.02
C PHE A 48 17.05 -17.42 -3.75
N GLY A 49 18.04 -16.82 -3.08
CA GLY A 49 18.94 -15.80 -3.63
C GLY A 49 18.33 -14.39 -3.70
N ILE A 50 16.99 -14.27 -3.71
CA ILE A 50 16.24 -13.02 -3.71
C ILE A 50 15.00 -13.08 -2.81
N ALA A 51 14.47 -11.92 -2.45
CA ALA A 51 13.15 -11.77 -1.87
C ALA A 51 12.35 -10.69 -2.62
N VAL A 52 11.09 -11.00 -2.93
CA VAL A 52 10.12 -10.00 -3.39
C VAL A 52 9.18 -9.66 -2.25
N VAL A 53 9.11 -8.38 -1.91
CA VAL A 53 8.25 -7.87 -0.83
C VAL A 53 7.16 -7.02 -1.44
N ILE A 54 5.91 -7.45 -1.28
CA ILE A 54 4.73 -6.72 -1.72
C ILE A 54 4.17 -5.98 -0.51
N ASP A 55 4.35 -4.68 -0.50
CA ASP A 55 3.99 -3.78 0.60
C ASP A 55 2.63 -3.12 0.30
N ILE A 56 1.57 -3.60 0.94
CA ILE A 56 0.18 -3.30 0.54
C ILE A 56 -0.41 -2.23 1.46
N HIS A 57 -0.93 -1.17 0.84
CA HIS A 57 -1.52 -0.01 1.49
C HIS A 57 -2.82 0.41 0.81
N SER A 58 -3.48 1.39 1.42
CA SER A 58 -4.59 2.08 0.78
C SER A 58 -4.65 3.54 1.21
N TYR A 59 -5.13 4.40 0.31
CA TYR A 59 -5.17 5.84 0.53
C TYR A 59 -6.56 6.44 0.34
N ASN A 60 -6.81 7.51 1.12
CA ASN A 60 -8.05 8.28 1.04
C ASN A 60 -8.00 9.26 -0.15
N HIS A 61 -9.06 9.31 -0.94
CA HIS A 61 -9.27 10.23 -2.06
C HIS A 61 -10.43 11.21 -1.83
N ARG A 62 -11.20 11.08 -0.73
CA ARG A 62 -12.29 12.01 -0.34
C ARG A 62 -11.93 12.79 0.92
N ARG A 63 -10.73 13.36 0.97
CA ARG A 63 -10.17 14.01 2.18
C ARG A 63 -10.89 15.30 2.57
N ASP A 64 -11.48 16.00 1.60
CA ASP A 64 -12.09 17.32 1.83
C ASP A 64 -13.49 17.27 2.44
N GLY A 65 -14.07 16.06 2.58
CA GLY A 65 -15.35 15.86 3.24
C GLY A 65 -16.24 14.83 2.54
N ALA A 66 -17.19 14.26 3.27
CA ALA A 66 -18.14 13.27 2.76
C ALA A 66 -18.98 13.80 1.58
N GLY A 67 -19.37 15.08 1.62
CA GLY A 67 -20.14 15.72 0.55
C GLY A 67 -19.32 16.41 -0.53
N GLN A 68 -17.99 16.36 -0.46
CA GLN A 68 -17.10 17.00 -1.44
C GLN A 68 -16.76 16.05 -2.59
N ALA A 69 -16.31 16.65 -3.69
CA ALA A 69 -15.81 15.89 -4.82
C ALA A 69 -14.57 15.05 -4.41
N PRO A 70 -14.38 13.87 -5.00
CA PRO A 70 -13.12 13.14 -4.85
C PRO A 70 -11.95 13.93 -5.46
N ALA A 71 -10.74 13.61 -4.99
CA ALA A 71 -9.50 14.17 -5.51
C ALA A 71 -9.34 13.87 -7.03
N ASP A 72 -8.69 14.80 -7.73
CA ASP A 72 -8.48 14.71 -9.19
C ASP A 72 -7.79 13.38 -9.58
N PRO A 73 -8.41 12.56 -10.45
CA PRO A 73 -7.83 11.31 -10.95
C PRO A 73 -6.41 11.47 -11.53
N SER A 74 -6.04 12.65 -12.04
CA SER A 74 -4.71 12.89 -12.61
C SER A 74 -3.58 12.56 -11.63
N GLY A 75 -3.73 12.92 -10.35
CA GLY A 75 -2.80 12.62 -9.25
C GLY A 75 -3.23 11.47 -8.32
N ASN A 76 -4.30 10.75 -8.69
CA ASN A 76 -4.92 9.73 -7.86
C ASN A 76 -5.29 8.51 -8.74
N PRO A 77 -4.33 7.66 -9.14
CA PRO A 77 -4.65 6.42 -9.87
C PRO A 77 -5.38 5.42 -8.99
N ASP A 78 -6.18 4.51 -9.54
CA ASP A 78 -6.88 3.50 -8.72
C ASP A 78 -5.90 2.62 -7.93
N ILE A 79 -4.74 2.35 -8.52
CA ILE A 79 -3.61 1.68 -7.86
C ILE A 79 -2.33 2.46 -8.21
N ASP A 80 -1.72 3.10 -7.21
CA ASP A 80 -0.39 3.69 -7.33
C ASP A 80 0.65 2.63 -6.98
N VAL A 81 1.63 2.42 -7.84
CA VAL A 81 2.67 1.39 -7.66
C VAL A 81 4.00 2.07 -7.38
N GLY A 82 4.46 1.96 -6.13
CA GLY A 82 5.74 2.51 -5.68
C GLY A 82 6.90 1.66 -6.17
N LEU A 83 7.73 2.24 -7.04
CA LEU A 83 8.91 1.59 -7.64
C LEU A 83 10.17 2.47 -7.52
N THR A 84 10.20 3.42 -6.59
CA THR A 84 11.25 4.46 -6.49
C THR A 84 12.63 3.84 -6.24
N GLU A 85 12.70 2.91 -5.30
CA GLU A 85 13.94 2.25 -4.86
C GLU A 85 14.29 0.99 -5.66
N LEU A 86 13.43 0.61 -6.61
CA LEU A 86 13.57 -0.61 -7.38
C LEU A 86 14.84 -0.60 -8.26
N ASP A 87 15.61 -1.70 -8.26
CA ASP A 87 16.62 -1.94 -9.30
C ASP A 87 15.94 -2.07 -10.67
N ARG A 88 16.04 -1.01 -11.46
CA ARG A 88 15.36 -0.87 -12.76
C ARG A 88 15.93 -1.75 -13.86
N VAL A 89 17.12 -2.32 -13.69
CA VAL A 89 17.68 -3.26 -14.65
C VAL A 89 17.15 -4.65 -14.34
N ARG A 90 17.24 -5.07 -13.08
CA ARG A 90 16.90 -6.42 -12.65
C ARG A 90 15.39 -6.68 -12.59
N PHE A 91 14.63 -5.77 -11.98
CA PHE A 91 13.23 -6.03 -11.60
C PHE A 91 12.20 -5.32 -12.48
N ARG A 92 12.64 -4.55 -13.48
CA ARG A 92 11.71 -3.88 -14.40
C ARG A 92 10.75 -4.82 -15.12
N PRO A 93 11.17 -5.97 -15.68
CA PRO A 93 10.25 -6.91 -16.32
C PRO A 93 9.17 -7.40 -15.34
N LEU A 94 9.56 -7.75 -14.11
CA LEU A 94 8.65 -8.18 -13.05
C LEU A 94 7.65 -7.09 -12.69
N ALA A 95 8.11 -5.86 -12.46
CA ALA A 95 7.24 -4.74 -12.10
C ALA A 95 6.26 -4.40 -13.24
N GLN A 96 6.71 -4.44 -14.50
CA GLN A 96 5.85 -4.21 -15.67
C GLN A 96 4.80 -5.31 -15.82
N ALA A 97 5.19 -6.57 -15.63
CA ALA A 97 4.25 -7.70 -15.64
C ALA A 97 3.21 -7.55 -14.53
N LEU A 98 3.63 -7.25 -13.28
CA LEU A 98 2.71 -7.01 -12.16
C LEU A 98 1.69 -5.92 -12.50
N MET A 99 2.16 -4.75 -12.93
CA MET A 99 1.29 -3.63 -13.27
C MET A 99 0.34 -3.96 -14.43
N HIS A 100 0.79 -4.71 -15.43
CA HIS A 100 -0.06 -5.15 -16.53
C HIS A 100 -1.17 -6.07 -16.03
N ARG A 101 -0.82 -7.10 -15.26
CA ARG A 101 -1.78 -8.06 -14.71
C ARG A 101 -2.79 -7.42 -13.76
N LEU A 102 -2.38 -6.43 -12.95
CA LEU A 102 -3.29 -5.68 -12.08
C LEU A 102 -4.42 -4.97 -12.86
N ARG A 103 -4.21 -4.63 -14.14
CA ARG A 103 -5.24 -4.00 -15.00
C ARG A 103 -6.23 -5.00 -15.59
N GLU A 104 -5.91 -6.30 -15.59
CA GLU A 104 -6.70 -7.32 -16.28
C GLU A 104 -7.97 -7.71 -15.52
N VAL A 105 -8.03 -7.48 -14.20
CA VAL A 105 -9.21 -7.78 -13.39
C VAL A 105 -10.04 -6.51 -13.19
N PRO A 106 -11.25 -6.43 -13.76
CA PRO A 106 -12.07 -5.23 -13.64
C PRO A 106 -12.59 -5.02 -12.21
N VAL A 107 -12.63 -3.78 -11.77
CA VAL A 107 -13.29 -3.35 -10.53
C VAL A 107 -14.50 -2.52 -10.90
N ARG A 108 -15.68 -2.90 -10.40
CA ARG A 108 -16.97 -2.28 -10.78
C ARG A 108 -17.15 -2.20 -12.31
N GLY A 109 -16.72 -3.25 -13.02
CA GLY A 109 -16.86 -3.36 -14.48
C GLY A 109 -15.81 -2.61 -15.31
N ASN A 110 -14.86 -1.91 -14.70
CA ASN A 110 -13.83 -1.15 -15.42
C ASN A 110 -12.43 -1.68 -15.08
N ALA A 111 -11.53 -1.68 -16.08
CA ALA A 111 -10.11 -1.92 -15.81
C ALA A 111 -9.57 -0.80 -14.90
N PRO A 112 -8.87 -1.13 -13.80
CA PRO A 112 -8.36 -0.11 -12.89
C PRO A 112 -7.25 0.73 -13.53
N ASP A 113 -7.21 2.03 -13.21
CA ASP A 113 -6.07 2.89 -13.54
C ASP A 113 -4.86 2.54 -12.64
N VAL A 114 -3.92 1.79 -13.20
CA VAL A 114 -2.67 1.41 -12.52
C VAL A 114 -1.53 2.27 -13.06
N ARG A 115 -0.86 3.04 -12.21
CA ARG A 115 0.29 3.88 -12.60
C ARG A 115 1.39 3.82 -11.53
N ALA A 116 2.62 4.09 -11.93
CA ALA A 116 3.76 4.05 -11.01
C ALA A 116 4.11 5.44 -10.50
N ASN A 117 4.31 5.56 -9.19
CA ASN A 117 4.87 6.75 -8.54
C ASN A 117 4.16 8.08 -8.88
N VAL A 118 2.84 8.07 -9.07
CA VAL A 118 2.05 9.27 -9.36
C VAL A 118 1.69 9.98 -8.06
N ARG A 119 1.08 9.26 -7.12
CA ARG A 119 0.66 9.84 -5.84
C ARG A 119 1.82 9.98 -4.86
N TYR A 120 2.70 8.98 -4.87
CA TYR A 120 3.85 8.91 -3.97
C TYR A 120 5.15 8.84 -4.78
N PRO A 121 5.59 9.96 -5.39
CA PRO A 121 6.76 9.98 -6.25
C PRO A 121 8.04 9.64 -5.50
N ASP A 122 8.13 10.03 -4.23
CA ASP A 122 9.33 9.86 -3.40
C ASP A 122 9.42 8.47 -2.72
N GLY A 123 8.43 7.60 -2.94
CA GLY A 123 8.36 6.30 -2.29
C GLY A 123 8.04 6.39 -0.79
N GLY A 124 8.52 5.40 -0.03
CA GLY A 124 8.26 5.29 1.40
C GLY A 124 9.49 4.83 2.18
N HIS A 125 9.46 5.05 3.50
CA HIS A 125 10.57 4.64 4.38
C HIS A 125 10.84 3.13 4.29
N PHE A 126 9.80 2.30 4.26
CA PHE A 126 9.94 0.85 4.35
C PHE A 126 10.65 0.22 3.14
N PRO A 127 10.27 0.49 1.87
CA PRO A 127 11.06 0.10 0.70
C PRO A 127 12.50 0.60 0.75
N LYS A 128 12.71 1.86 1.14
CA LYS A 128 14.06 2.44 1.28
C LYS A 128 14.91 1.71 2.30
N TRP A 129 14.34 1.36 3.45
CA TRP A 129 15.03 0.58 4.47
C TRP A 129 15.39 -0.83 3.97
N LEU A 130 14.47 -1.53 3.29
CA LEU A 130 14.73 -2.85 2.71
C LEU A 130 15.89 -2.80 1.70
N HIS A 131 15.85 -1.86 0.76
CA HIS A 131 16.89 -1.72 -0.26
C HIS A 131 18.23 -1.28 0.33
N ALA A 132 18.25 -0.44 1.37
CA ALA A 132 19.48 -0.12 2.09
C ALA A 132 20.08 -1.34 2.79
N ARG A 133 19.23 -2.26 3.29
CA ARG A 133 19.67 -3.44 4.07
C ARG A 133 20.12 -4.61 3.20
N PHE A 134 19.46 -4.85 2.07
CA PHE A 134 19.63 -6.04 1.23
C PHE A 134 20.04 -5.75 -0.22
N GLY A 135 20.17 -4.47 -0.59
CA GLY A 135 20.64 -4.06 -1.91
C GLY A 135 19.80 -4.65 -3.04
N SER A 136 20.48 -5.24 -4.03
CA SER A 136 19.85 -5.82 -5.22
C SER A 136 19.25 -7.22 -5.00
N GLN A 137 19.38 -7.78 -3.78
CA GLN A 137 18.78 -9.07 -3.43
C GLN A 137 17.30 -8.95 -3.01
N VAL A 138 16.81 -7.73 -2.77
CA VAL A 138 15.40 -7.47 -2.48
C VAL A 138 14.74 -6.67 -3.60
N CYS A 139 13.49 -7.00 -3.89
CA CYS A 139 12.59 -6.25 -4.75
C CYS A 139 11.38 -5.84 -3.91
N ALA A 140 11.38 -4.61 -3.39
CA ALA A 140 10.21 -4.07 -2.69
C ALA A 140 9.31 -3.34 -3.70
N ILE A 141 8.03 -3.69 -3.72
CA ILE A 141 7.01 -3.02 -4.52
C ILE A 141 5.88 -2.61 -3.59
N THR A 142 5.60 -1.31 -3.53
CA THR A 142 4.49 -0.77 -2.74
C THR A 142 3.24 -0.68 -3.62
N LEU A 143 2.13 -1.23 -3.15
CA LEU A 143 0.82 -1.15 -3.79
C LEU A 143 -0.10 -0.26 -2.95
N GLU A 144 -0.43 0.91 -3.48
CA GLU A 144 -1.28 1.90 -2.83
C GLU A 144 -2.65 1.90 -3.49
N TYR A 145 -3.59 1.17 -2.90
CA TYR A 145 -4.95 1.08 -3.42
C TYR A 145 -5.75 2.33 -3.03
N LYS A 146 -6.27 3.05 -4.03
CA LYS A 146 -7.31 4.04 -3.76
C LYS A 146 -8.47 3.34 -3.06
N LYS A 147 -9.01 3.94 -2.00
CA LYS A 147 -10.18 3.40 -1.29
C LYS A 147 -11.49 3.54 -2.08
N MET A 148 -11.47 3.17 -3.35
CA MET A 148 -12.66 3.03 -4.19
C MET A 148 -13.55 1.86 -3.77
N PHE A 149 -13.03 0.94 -2.95
CA PHE A 149 -13.76 -0.20 -2.40
C PHE A 149 -14.52 0.12 -1.10
N MET A 150 -14.56 1.38 -0.65
CA MET A 150 -15.31 1.75 0.55
C MET A 150 -15.75 3.21 0.53
N ASP A 151 -16.67 3.56 1.42
CA ASP A 151 -16.93 4.94 1.79
C ASP A 151 -16.01 5.33 2.97
N GLU A 152 -15.10 6.28 2.74
CA GLU A 152 -14.02 6.65 3.67
C GLU A 152 -14.52 7.31 4.97
N TRP A 153 -15.72 7.88 4.95
CA TRP A 153 -16.26 8.66 6.07
C TRP A 153 -17.19 7.84 6.96
N SER A 154 -18.00 6.97 6.37
CA SER A 154 -18.82 6.01 7.13
C SER A 154 -18.07 4.73 7.49
N ALA A 155 -16.87 4.52 6.93
CA ALA A 155 -16.10 3.29 7.02
C ALA A 155 -16.83 2.04 6.48
N THR A 156 -17.81 2.22 5.59
CA THR A 156 -18.59 1.12 5.01
C THR A 156 -17.89 0.57 3.77
N ALA A 157 -17.55 -0.72 3.78
CA ALA A 157 -16.91 -1.38 2.65
C ALA A 157 -17.92 -1.83 1.58
N ASP A 158 -17.56 -1.64 0.31
CA ASP A 158 -18.10 -2.35 -0.84
C ASP A 158 -17.30 -3.65 -1.01
N ILE A 159 -17.86 -4.73 -0.47
CA ILE A 159 -17.21 -6.05 -0.45
C ILE A 159 -16.96 -6.59 -1.85
N VAL A 160 -17.83 -6.29 -2.82
CA VAL A 160 -17.66 -6.75 -4.21
C VAL A 160 -16.44 -6.09 -4.84
N ALA A 161 -16.28 -4.78 -4.66
CA ALA A 161 -15.10 -4.06 -5.14
C ALA A 161 -13.82 -4.52 -4.42
N LEU A 162 -13.87 -4.77 -3.11
CA LEU A 162 -12.73 -5.27 -2.34
C LEU A 162 -12.28 -6.66 -2.82
N GLU A 163 -13.22 -7.59 -3.03
CA GLU A 163 -12.88 -8.93 -3.54
C GLU A 163 -12.36 -8.89 -4.98
N ALA A 164 -12.85 -7.97 -5.83
CA ALA A 164 -12.28 -7.77 -7.16
C ALA A 164 -10.82 -7.30 -7.09
N LEU A 165 -10.49 -6.37 -6.18
CA LEU A 165 -9.11 -5.93 -5.94
C LEU A 165 -8.22 -7.05 -5.42
N ARG A 166 -8.73 -7.86 -4.48
CA ARG A 166 -8.03 -9.05 -3.98
C ARG A 166 -7.77 -10.07 -5.09
N ALA A 167 -8.77 -10.33 -5.95
CA ALA A 167 -8.61 -11.22 -7.10
C ALA A 167 -7.56 -10.67 -8.09
N GLY A 168 -7.58 -9.36 -8.35
CA GLY A 168 -6.58 -8.68 -9.17
C GLY A 168 -5.16 -8.82 -8.61
N LEU A 169 -4.98 -8.66 -7.30
CA LEU A 169 -3.70 -8.89 -6.64
C LEU A 169 -3.22 -10.33 -6.83
N LEU A 170 -4.05 -11.32 -6.51
CA LEU A 170 -3.66 -12.74 -6.62
C LEU A 170 -3.32 -13.13 -8.06
N HIS A 171 -4.12 -12.67 -9.03
CA HIS A 171 -3.85 -12.86 -10.45
C HIS A 171 -2.51 -12.24 -10.88
N ALA A 172 -2.22 -11.03 -10.40
CA ALA A 172 -0.95 -10.37 -10.69
C ALA A 172 0.25 -11.09 -10.04
N LEU A 173 0.11 -11.57 -8.81
CA LEU A 173 1.15 -12.34 -8.12
C LEU A 173 1.43 -13.68 -8.79
N ASP A 174 0.40 -14.38 -9.25
CA ASP A 174 0.55 -15.62 -10.02
C ASP A 174 1.27 -15.33 -11.35
N GLY A 175 0.90 -14.25 -12.02
CA GLY A 175 1.50 -13.83 -13.30
C GLY A 175 2.98 -13.45 -13.21
N ILE A 176 3.48 -13.01 -12.05
CA ILE A 176 4.91 -12.68 -11.91
C ILE A 176 5.81 -13.84 -11.50
N ARG A 177 5.25 -15.00 -11.15
CA ARG A 177 6.04 -16.16 -10.69
C ARG A 177 7.08 -16.62 -11.70
N GLU A 178 6.81 -16.45 -13.00
CA GLU A 178 7.76 -16.80 -14.06
C GLU A 178 9.02 -15.92 -14.06
N HIS A 179 8.95 -14.72 -13.49
CA HIS A 179 10.08 -13.80 -13.35
C HIS A 179 10.92 -14.05 -12.08
N LEU A 180 10.54 -15.02 -11.25
CA LEU A 180 11.23 -15.39 -10.00
C LEU A 180 12.14 -16.62 -10.14
N LYS A 181 12.32 -17.13 -11.36
CA LYS A 181 13.14 -18.30 -11.68
C LYS A 181 14.59 -17.93 -11.98
#